data_AF-A0A8X7C6G7-F1
#
_entry.id   AF-A0A8X7C6G7-F1
#
_cell.length_a   1.000
_cell.length_b   1.000
_cell.length_c   1.000
_cell.angle_alpha   90.00
_cell.angle_beta   90.00
_cell.angle_gamma   90.00
#
_symmetry.space_group_name_H-M   'P 1'
#
loop_
_entity.id
_entity.type
_entity.pdbx_description
1 polymer ?
#
loop_
_entity_poly.entity_id
_entity_poly.type
_entity_poly.pdbx_seq_one_letter_code
_entity_poly.pdbx_strand_id
1 'polypeptide(L)' 'MIIISDYELAKEILNHPMAMARPPHSFDFLVGKGGIIGMNGEEWQEQRRFVLQTMRDLGMGKGLWEKMIQ' A
#
# COMPACT_ATOMS: atom_id res chain seq x y z
N MET A 1 1.51 2.85 21.42
CA MET A 1 2.51 3.21 20.40
C MET A 1 3.72 2.33 20.62
N ILE A 2 4.15 1.57 19.60
CA ILE A 2 5.33 0.70 19.65
C ILE A 2 6.35 1.32 18.70
N ILE A 3 7.61 1.42 19.12
CA ILE A 3 8.70 1.97 18.31
C ILE A 3 9.66 0.82 18.00
N ILE A 4 10.00 0.67 16.71
CA ILE A 4 10.93 -0.34 16.22
C ILE A 4 12.17 0.41 15.71
N SER A 5 13.32 0.13 16.30
CA SER A 5 14.58 0.83 15.99
C SER A 5 15.63 -0.05 15.31
N ASP A 6 15.40 -1.36 15.28
CA ASP A 6 16.32 -2.35 14.68
C ASP A 6 15.82 -2.80 13.30
N TYR A 7 16.74 -2.99 12.35
CA TYR A 7 16.42 -3.36 10.97
C TYR A 7 15.84 -4.77 10.85
N GLU A 8 16.45 -5.76 11.49
CA GLU A 8 15.99 -7.15 11.39
C GLU A 8 14.60 -7.28 12.00
N LEU A 9 14.37 -6.62 13.14
CA LEU A 9 13.06 -6.57 13.77
C LEU A 9 12.02 -5.84 12.90
N ALA A 10 12.38 -4.73 12.25
CA ALA A 10 11.48 -4.02 11.35
C ALA A 10 11.09 -4.89 10.14
N LYS A 11 12.06 -5.61 9.56
CA LYS A 11 11.83 -6.52 8.43
C LYS A 11 10.91 -7.68 8.83
N GLU A 12 11.10 -8.26 10.01
CA GLU A 12 10.22 -9.31 10.52
C GLU A 12 8.78 -8.80 10.71
N ILE A 13 8.63 -7.68 11.43
CA ILE A 13 7.32 -7.14 11.78
C ILE A 13 6.54 -6.70 10.54
N LEU A 14 7.19 -6.02 9.58
CA LEU A 14 6.51 -5.55 8.37
C LEU A 14 5.99 -6.69 7.46
N ASN A 15 6.52 -7.91 7.62
CA ASN A 15 6.00 -9.09 6.93
C ASN A 15 4.92 -9.83 7.75
N HIS A 16 4.69 -9.46 9.01
CA HIS A 16 3.70 -10.10 9.85
C HIS A 16 2.28 -9.65 9.48
N PRO A 17 1.30 -10.57 9.35
CA PRO A 17 -0.07 -10.22 8.94
C PRO A 17 -0.74 -9.13 9.79
N MET A 18 -0.43 -9.10 11.09
CA MET A 18 -0.98 -8.10 12.02
C MET A 18 -0.46 -6.68 11.79
N ALA A 19 0.69 -6.52 11.13
CA ALA A 19 1.28 -5.22 10.83
C ALA A 19 0.77 -4.62 9.50
N MET A 20 -0.11 -5.32 8.78
CA MET A 20 -0.61 -4.88 7.48
C MET A 20 -1.70 -3.80 7.57
N ALA A 21 -2.28 -3.60 8.77
CA ALA A 21 -3.35 -2.64 8.98
C ALA A 21 -2.83 -1.21 9.20
N ARG A 22 -3.56 -0.23 8.69
CA ARG A 22 -3.27 1.20 8.85
C ARG A 22 -3.84 1.64 10.19
N PRO A 23 -3.07 2.38 11.02
CA PRO A 23 -3.59 2.89 12.28
C PRO A 23 -4.83 3.79 12.05
N PRO A 24 -5.78 3.81 12.99
CA PRO A 24 -6.91 4.73 12.94
C PRO A 24 -6.46 6.18 12.77
N HIS A 25 -7.26 6.98 12.07
CA HIS A 25 -7.02 8.42 11.85
C HIS A 25 -5.76 8.79 11.05
N SER A 26 -5.04 7.81 10.49
CA SER A 26 -3.82 8.09 9.70
C SER A 26 -4.07 8.91 8.44
N PHE A 27 -5.30 8.88 7.89
CA PHE A 27 -5.65 9.51 6.60
C PHE A 27 -6.92 10.37 6.68
N ASP A 28 -7.35 10.77 7.88
CA ASP A 28 -8.59 11.54 8.06
C ASP A 28 -8.52 12.95 7.44
N PHE A 29 -7.31 13.44 7.18
CA PHE A 29 -7.08 14.70 6.44
C PHE A 29 -7.42 14.60 4.95
N LEU A 30 -7.63 13.38 4.41
CA LEU A 30 -8.01 13.15 3.03
C LEU A 30 -9.51 12.85 2.93
N VAL A 31 -10.14 13.40 1.88
CA VAL A 31 -11.52 13.04 1.52
C VAL A 31 -11.62 11.53 1.32
N GLY A 32 -12.66 10.91 1.89
CA GLY A 32 -12.85 9.46 1.82
C GLY A 32 -11.79 8.65 2.57
N LYS A 33 -11.11 9.25 3.55
CA LYS A 33 -10.08 8.61 4.39
C LYS A 33 -8.91 8.03 3.58
N GLY A 34 -8.59 8.66 2.45
CA GLY A 34 -7.47 8.26 1.60
C GLY A 34 -7.75 7.10 0.64
N GLY A 35 -8.99 6.59 0.52
CA GLY A 35 -9.28 5.49 -0.41
C GLY A 35 -8.39 4.27 -0.16
N ILE A 36 -7.84 3.67 -1.22
CA ILE A 36 -7.01 2.44 -1.12
C ILE A 36 -5.82 2.56 -0.15
N ILE A 37 -5.24 3.74 0.06
CA ILE A 37 -4.11 3.89 0.98
C ILE A 37 -4.53 3.90 2.45
N GLY A 38 -5.79 4.24 2.75
CA GLY A 38 -6.34 4.27 4.11
C GLY A 38 -7.29 3.12 4.46
N MET A 39 -7.65 2.28 3.49
CA MET A 39 -8.47 1.08 3.70
C MET A 39 -7.73 -0.03 4.46
N ASN A 40 -8.50 -0.91 5.09
CA ASN A 40 -8.04 -2.11 5.81
C ASN A 40 -8.90 -3.34 5.48
N GLY A 41 -8.46 -4.52 5.91
CA GLY A 41 -9.25 -5.75 5.77
C GLY A 41 -9.44 -6.21 4.32
N GLU A 42 -10.54 -6.88 4.06
CA GLU A 42 -10.86 -7.47 2.74
C GLU A 42 -11.01 -6.41 1.65
N GLU A 43 -11.64 -5.28 1.95
CA GLU A 43 -11.79 -4.16 1.03
C GLU A 43 -10.43 -3.69 0.48
N TRP A 44 -9.44 -3.51 1.37
CA TRP A 44 -8.08 -3.16 0.94
C TRP A 44 -7.45 -4.24 0.06
N GLN A 45 -7.64 -5.51 0.40
CA GLN A 45 -7.08 -6.62 -0.36
C GLN A 45 -7.66 -6.69 -1.78
N GLU A 46 -8.97 -6.52 -1.93
CA GLU A 46 -9.66 -6.51 -3.21
C GLU A 46 -9.23 -5.32 -4.07
N GLN A 47 -9.29 -4.11 -3.52
CA GLN A 47 -8.89 -2.89 -4.23
C GLN A 47 -7.43 -2.94 -4.63
N ARG A 48 -6.53 -3.44 -3.77
CA ARG A 48 -5.11 -3.62 -4.10
C ARG A 48 -4.89 -4.60 -5.23
N ARG A 49 -5.59 -5.74 -5.25
CA ARG A 49 -5.49 -6.70 -6.36
C ARG A 49 -5.95 -6.06 -7.66
N PHE A 50 -7.10 -5.38 -7.64
CA PHE A 50 -7.66 -4.71 -8.79
C PHE A 50 -6.70 -3.64 -9.35
N VAL A 51 -6.29 -2.66 -8.53
CA VAL A 51 -5.44 -1.55 -8.96
C VAL A 51 -4.12 -2.04 -9.53
N LEU A 52 -3.44 -2.97 -8.86
CA LEU A 52 -2.17 -3.50 -9.35
C LEU A 52 -2.32 -4.28 -10.67
N GLN A 53 -3.44 -4.99 -10.86
CA GLN A 53 -3.72 -5.67 -12.10
C GLN A 53 -3.96 -4.65 -13.23
N THR A 54 -4.84 -3.68 -13.01
CA THR A 54 -5.13 -2.62 -13.98
C THR A 54 -3.87 -1.85 -14.37
N MET A 55 -3.00 -1.52 -13.41
CA MET A 55 -1.73 -0.83 -13.69
C MET A 55 -0.82 -1.64 -14.63
N ARG A 56 -0.71 -2.96 -14.44
CA ARG A 56 0.08 -3.83 -15.33
C ARG A 56 -0.54 -3.94 -16.72
N ASP A 57 -1.86 -3.97 -16.80
CA ASP A 57 -2.60 -4.02 -18.07
C ASP A 57 -2.41 -2.72 -18.86
N LEU A 58 -2.39 -1.57 -18.16
CA LEU A 58 -2.02 -0.25 -18.70
C LEU A 58 -0.51 -0.10 -19.03
N GLY A 59 0.27 -1.17 -18.87
CA GLY A 59 1.66 -1.23 -19.27
C GLY A 59 2.65 -0.69 -18.23
N MET A 60 2.24 -0.45 -16.98
CA MET A 60 3.16 -0.10 -15.90
C MET A 60 4.23 -1.19 -15.74
N GLY A 61 5.50 -0.79 -15.73
CA GLY A 61 6.64 -1.72 -15.74
C GLY A 61 7.03 -2.26 -17.12
N LYS A 62 6.40 -1.78 -18.20
CA LYS A 62 6.83 -2.01 -19.60
C LYS A 62 7.52 -0.75 -20.15
N GLY A 63 8.21 -0.89 -21.28
CA GLY A 63 8.95 0.22 -21.91
C GLY A 63 8.11 1.44 -22.31
N LEU A 64 6.78 1.34 -22.32
CA LEU A 64 5.89 2.50 -22.50
C LEU A 64 6.07 3.52 -21.37
N TRP A 65 6.20 3.07 -20.12
CA TRP A 65 6.34 3.96 -18.96
C TRP A 65 7.77 4.50 -18.82
N GLU A 66 8.77 3.75 -19.27
CA GLU A 66 10.16 4.24 -19.35
C GLU A 66 10.25 5.51 -20.20
N LYS A 67 9.53 5.55 -21.33
CA LYS A 67 9.43 6.74 -22.21
C LYS A 67 8.68 7.93 -21.60
N MET A 68 7.85 7.72 -20.57
CA MET A 68 7.12 8.81 -19.92
C MET A 68 7.90 9.45 -18.77
N ILE A 69 8.95 8.79 -18.28
CA ILE A 69 9.81 9.28 -17.19
C ILE A 69 11.05 10.00 -17.74
N GLN A 70 11.49 9.66 -18.96
CA GLN A 70 12.56 10.34 -19.70
C GLN A 70 12.09 11.63 -20.36
#